data_AF-A0A7S3N5A5-F1
#
_entry.id   AF-A0A7S3N5A5-F1
#
_cell.length_a   1.000
_cell.length_b   1.000
_cell.length_c   1.000
_cell.angle_alpha   90.00
_cell.angle_beta   90.00
_cell.angle_gamma   90.00
#
_symmetry.space_group_name_H-M   'P 1'
#
loop_
_entity.id
_entity.type
_entity.pdbx_description
1 polymer ?
#
loop_
_entity_poly.entity_id
_entity_poly.type
_entity_poly.pdbx_seq_one_letter_code
_entity_poly.pdbx_strand_id
1 'polypeptide(L)'
;MEHIIQFLYGEDGMAGEKLEGIKLPLLDMDNSKLRDQCYFYTDARGTQLSDGDKQKVLATISDVKEFMTPENAEDVLNTNISCQIQLANEFKQIEEDRARLRQEIFKHGESGGCYLPVNISRIITKAKQKFDIKPNNRSDLHPHDVIEGLNQLCDSLKII
;
A
#
# COMPACT_ATOMS: atom_id res chain seq x y z
N MET A 1 16.39 43.05 -12.55
CA MET A 1 15.18 42.30 -12.18
C MET A 1 15.59 40.85 -12.09
N GLU A 2 15.39 40.24 -10.93
CA GLU A 2 15.59 38.80 -10.76
C GLU A 2 14.33 38.09 -11.26
N HIS A 3 14.51 37.09 -12.11
CA HIS A 3 13.42 36.31 -12.68
C HIS A 3 13.49 34.88 -12.16
N ILE A 4 12.37 34.39 -11.62
CA ILE A 4 12.26 33.01 -11.16
C ILE A 4 12.06 32.12 -12.38
N ILE A 5 12.90 31.08 -12.52
CA ILE A 5 12.81 30.09 -13.62
C ILE A 5 11.93 28.91 -13.19
N GLN A 6 12.15 28.38 -11.98
CA GLN A 6 11.39 27.27 -11.39
C GLN A 6 11.14 27.57 -9.91
N PHE A 7 9.94 27.24 -9.42
CA PHE A 7 9.64 27.31 -7.99
C PHE A 7 10.31 26.18 -7.21
N LEU A 8 10.40 25.01 -7.82
CA LEU A 8 10.98 23.81 -7.25
C LEU A 8 11.85 23.13 -8.30
N TYR A 9 13.08 22.79 -7.92
CA TYR A 9 14.04 22.17 -8.83
C TYR A 9 13.48 20.85 -9.36
N GLY A 10 13.42 20.67 -10.68
CA GLY A 10 12.90 19.43 -11.27
C GLY A 10 11.42 19.15 -11.01
N GLU A 11 10.65 20.17 -10.59
CA GLU A 11 9.23 20.06 -10.19
C GLU A 11 8.96 19.24 -8.92
N ASP A 12 9.97 18.56 -8.35
CA ASP A 12 9.87 17.71 -7.17
C ASP A 12 10.83 18.08 -6.03
N GLY A 13 11.84 18.92 -6.30
CA GLY A 13 12.80 19.41 -5.31
C GLY A 13 13.91 18.41 -5.01
N MET A 14 14.02 17.36 -5.80
CA MET A 14 14.91 16.22 -5.51
C MET A 14 16.23 16.35 -6.24
N ALA A 15 17.29 15.90 -5.59
CA ALA A 15 18.61 15.83 -6.19
C ALA A 15 18.69 14.64 -7.16
N GLY A 16 19.05 14.91 -8.42
CA GLY A 16 19.04 13.91 -9.50
C GLY A 16 19.94 12.69 -9.23
N GLU A 17 21.02 12.85 -8.47
CA GLU A 17 21.93 11.76 -8.11
C GLU A 17 21.34 10.76 -7.10
N LYS A 18 20.18 11.06 -6.51
CA LYS A 18 19.47 10.18 -5.56
C LYS A 18 18.28 9.45 -6.19
N LEU A 19 18.00 9.72 -7.46
CA LEU A 19 16.91 9.08 -8.18
C LEU A 19 17.33 7.70 -8.69
N GLU A 20 16.40 6.75 -8.62
CA GLU A 20 16.59 5.40 -9.12
C GLU A 20 15.39 4.98 -9.99
N GLY A 21 15.66 4.17 -11.01
CA GLY A 21 14.60 3.57 -11.82
C GLY A 21 13.81 2.54 -11.00
N ILE A 22 12.56 2.86 -10.71
CA ILE A 22 11.64 2.05 -9.90
C ILE A 22 10.45 1.65 -10.77
N LYS A 23 10.03 0.38 -10.67
CA LYS A 23 8.79 -0.09 -11.30
C LYS A 23 7.62 0.17 -10.36
N LEU A 24 6.50 0.66 -10.91
CA LEU A 24 5.25 0.85 -10.17
C LEU A 24 4.30 -0.31 -10.48
N PRO A 25 4.16 -1.32 -9.60
CA PRO A 25 3.37 -2.51 -9.89
C PRO A 25 1.89 -2.20 -10.14
N LEU A 26 1.36 -1.14 -9.51
CA LEU A 26 -0.03 -0.70 -9.68
C LEU A 26 -0.40 -0.39 -11.14
N LEU A 27 0.56 0.07 -11.95
CA LEU A 27 0.33 0.36 -13.36
C LEU A 27 0.06 -0.90 -14.19
N ASP A 28 0.66 -2.04 -13.82
CA ASP A 28 0.60 -3.29 -14.57
C ASP A 28 -0.48 -4.25 -14.07
N MET A 29 -0.99 -4.06 -12.85
CA MET A 29 -1.96 -4.95 -12.25
C MET A 29 -3.34 -4.85 -12.92
N ASP A 30 -3.97 -5.99 -13.19
CA ASP A 30 -5.39 -6.05 -13.59
C ASP A 30 -6.31 -5.87 -12.36
N ASN A 31 -7.61 -5.61 -12.56
CA ASN A 31 -8.53 -5.41 -11.43
C ASN A 31 -8.59 -6.63 -10.51
N SER A 32 -8.53 -7.85 -11.06
CA SER A 32 -8.47 -9.07 -10.25
C SER A 32 -7.18 -9.12 -9.43
N LYS A 33 -6.02 -8.88 -10.04
CA LYS A 33 -4.71 -8.94 -9.36
C LYS A 33 -4.59 -7.87 -8.28
N LEU A 34 -5.05 -6.66 -8.55
CA LEU A 34 -5.07 -5.57 -7.58
C LEU A 34 -5.89 -5.97 -6.37
N ARG A 35 -7.09 -6.50 -6.59
CA ARG A 35 -7.95 -6.96 -5.52
C ARG A 35 -7.34 -8.12 -4.75
N ASP A 36 -6.76 -9.10 -5.43
CA ASP A 36 -6.16 -10.26 -4.78
C ASP A 36 -4.93 -9.90 -3.94
N GLN A 37 -4.19 -8.84 -4.27
CA GLN A 37 -2.95 -8.45 -3.56
C GLN A 37 -3.13 -7.31 -2.55
N CYS A 38 -4.06 -6.38 -2.80
CA CYS A 38 -4.20 -5.16 -2.00
C CYS A 38 -5.50 -5.13 -1.17
N TYR A 39 -6.49 -5.97 -1.47
CA TYR A 39 -7.72 -6.01 -0.68
C TYR A 39 -7.57 -6.92 0.52
N PHE A 40 -7.70 -6.35 1.71
CA PHE A 40 -7.81 -7.12 2.95
C PHE A 40 -9.27 -7.53 3.14
N TYR A 41 -9.59 -8.79 2.82
CA TYR A 41 -10.96 -9.31 2.92
C TYR A 41 -11.38 -9.40 4.40
N THR A 42 -12.16 -8.43 4.88
CA THR A 42 -12.81 -8.48 6.20
C THR A 42 -14.31 -8.70 6.04
N ASP A 43 -14.90 -9.52 6.92
CA ASP A 43 -16.35 -9.63 7.09
C ASP A 43 -16.87 -8.39 7.82
N ALA A 44 -16.88 -7.24 7.13
CA ALA A 44 -17.73 -6.14 7.54
C ALA A 44 -19.16 -6.65 7.37
N ARG A 45 -19.87 -6.87 8.48
CA ARG A 45 -21.19 -7.51 8.62
C ARG A 45 -22.36 -6.86 7.83
N GLY A 46 -22.07 -6.13 6.75
CA GLY A 46 -23.03 -5.39 5.93
C GLY A 46 -22.61 -5.15 4.49
N THR A 47 -21.42 -5.56 4.02
CA THR A 47 -21.16 -5.58 2.57
C THR A 47 -21.79 -6.85 1.99
N GLN A 48 -22.70 -6.69 1.03
CA GLN A 48 -23.24 -7.82 0.27
C GLN A 48 -22.12 -8.41 -0.59
N LEU A 49 -21.30 -9.26 0.02
CA LEU A 49 -20.22 -9.97 -0.64
C LEU A 49 -20.85 -11.00 -1.60
N SER A 50 -20.36 -11.02 -2.84
CA SER A 50 -20.76 -12.07 -3.78
C SER A 50 -20.33 -13.45 -3.25
N ASP A 51 -20.95 -14.53 -3.70
CA ASP A 51 -20.65 -15.86 -3.16
C ASP A 51 -19.17 -16.27 -3.34
N GLY A 52 -18.52 -15.76 -4.39
CA GLY A 52 -17.06 -15.93 -4.58
C GLY A 52 -16.22 -15.14 -3.57
N ASP A 53 -16.73 -14.01 -3.08
CA ASP A 53 -16.03 -13.16 -2.10
C ASP A 53 -16.11 -13.74 -0.69
N LYS A 54 -17.23 -14.38 -0.34
CA LYS A 54 -17.38 -15.10 0.94
C LYS A 54 -16.35 -16.22 1.06
N GLN A 55 -16.08 -16.96 -0.02
CA GLN A 55 -15.06 -18.00 -0.02
C GLN A 55 -13.64 -17.43 0.14
N LYS A 56 -13.36 -16.27 -0.47
CA LYS A 56 -12.09 -15.56 -0.29
C LYS A 56 -11.93 -15.02 1.12
N VAL A 57 -12.99 -14.48 1.73
CA VAL A 57 -12.98 -14.06 3.15
C VAL A 57 -12.66 -15.23 4.06
N LEU A 58 -13.24 -16.42 3.85
CA LEU A 58 -12.93 -17.61 4.65
C LEU A 58 -11.48 -18.07 4.50
N ALA A 59 -10.93 -17.97 3.30
CA ALA A 59 -9.50 -18.21 3.05
C ALA A 59 -8.65 -17.18 3.79
N THR A 60 -8.97 -15.88 3.65
CA THR A 60 -8.27 -14.79 4.34
C THR A 60 -8.36 -14.92 5.86
N ILE A 61 -9.47 -15.34 6.44
CA ILE A 61 -9.59 -15.60 7.88
C ILE A 61 -8.61 -16.71 8.32
N SER A 62 -8.43 -17.73 7.49
CA SER A 62 -7.48 -18.82 7.76
C SER A 62 -6.04 -18.33 7.63
N ASP A 63 -5.76 -17.57 6.57
CA ASP A 63 -4.45 -16.98 6.29
C ASP A 63 -4.04 -15.97 7.38
N VAL A 64 -4.94 -15.08 7.78
CA VAL A 64 -4.67 -14.07 8.82
C VAL A 64 -4.31 -14.72 10.16
N LYS A 65 -4.92 -15.86 10.49
CA LYS A 65 -4.55 -16.65 11.67
C LYS A 65 -3.19 -17.34 11.54
N GLU A 66 -2.72 -17.57 10.32
CA GLU A 66 -1.41 -18.14 10.03
C GLU A 66 -0.29 -17.08 10.06
N PHE A 67 -0.55 -15.90 9.50
CA PHE A 67 0.44 -14.83 9.32
C PHE A 67 0.49 -13.81 10.45
N MET A 68 -0.51 -13.73 11.33
CA MET A 68 -0.57 -12.74 12.42
C MET A 68 -0.79 -13.41 13.79
N THR A 69 -0.47 -12.70 14.87
CA THR A 69 -0.81 -13.12 16.23
C THR A 69 -2.33 -13.30 16.39
N PRO A 70 -2.78 -14.29 17.20
CA PRO A 70 -4.21 -14.58 17.34
C PRO A 70 -5.01 -13.42 17.94
N GLU A 71 -4.39 -12.62 18.81
CA GLU A 71 -4.99 -11.42 19.42
C GLU A 71 -5.34 -10.37 18.36
N ASN A 72 -4.36 -9.97 17.54
CA ASN A 72 -4.59 -9.00 16.46
C ASN A 72 -5.55 -9.58 15.40
N ALA A 73 -5.45 -10.87 15.10
CA ALA A 73 -6.35 -11.53 14.15
C ALA A 73 -7.81 -11.48 14.60
N GLU A 74 -8.06 -11.68 15.90
CA GLU A 74 -9.40 -11.58 16.45
C GLU A 74 -9.92 -10.13 16.44
N ASP A 75 -9.08 -9.15 16.76
CA ASP A 75 -9.48 -7.73 16.75
C ASP A 75 -9.92 -7.26 15.36
N VAL A 76 -9.10 -7.55 14.34
CA VAL A 76 -9.36 -7.18 12.94
C VAL A 76 -10.63 -7.85 12.40
N LEU A 77 -10.87 -9.11 12.77
CA LEU A 77 -11.98 -9.89 12.23
C LEU A 77 -13.31 -9.67 12.96
N ASN A 78 -13.31 -9.59 14.29
CA ASN A 78 -14.54 -9.72 15.08
C ASN A 78 -14.92 -8.47 15.87
N THR A 79 -13.94 -7.66 16.27
CA THR A 79 -14.13 -6.66 17.34
C THR A 79 -14.17 -5.24 16.79
N ASN A 80 -13.32 -4.91 15.82
CA ASN A 80 -13.07 -3.52 15.45
C ASN A 80 -13.64 -3.14 14.07
N ILE A 81 -14.91 -2.70 14.07
CA ILE A 81 -15.59 -2.20 12.86
C ILE A 81 -14.83 -1.01 12.26
N SER A 82 -14.26 -0.14 13.09
CA SER A 82 -13.49 1.02 12.64
C SER A 82 -12.25 0.63 11.85
N CYS A 83 -11.53 -0.42 12.28
CA CYS A 83 -10.39 -0.97 11.54
C CYS A 83 -10.82 -1.49 10.16
N GLN A 84 -11.95 -2.19 10.06
CA GLN A 84 -12.46 -2.70 8.78
C GLN A 84 -12.83 -1.57 7.82
N ILE A 85 -13.45 -0.50 8.34
CA ILE A 85 -13.76 0.71 7.54
C ILE A 85 -12.46 1.36 7.03
N GLN A 86 -11.43 1.47 7.87
CA GLN A 86 -10.15 2.05 7.46
C GLN A 86 -9.46 1.21 6.38
N LEU A 87 -9.46 -0.11 6.50
CA LEU A 87 -8.91 -1.01 5.48
C LEU A 87 -9.68 -0.91 4.16
N ALA A 88 -11.00 -0.76 4.21
CA ALA A 88 -11.83 -0.53 3.03
C ALA A 88 -11.53 0.82 2.36
N ASN A 89 -11.34 1.88 3.16
CA ASN A 89 -10.97 3.20 2.66
C ASN A 89 -9.57 3.20 2.03
N GLU A 90 -8.60 2.51 2.64
CA GLU A 90 -7.25 2.34 2.11
C GLU A 90 -7.29 1.67 0.73
N PHE A 91 -8.05 0.58 0.59
CA PHE A 91 -8.19 -0.08 -0.71
C PHE A 91 -8.82 0.84 -1.76
N LYS A 92 -9.84 1.62 -1.37
CA LYS A 92 -10.46 2.60 -2.26
C LYS A 92 -9.45 3.67 -2.71
N GLN A 93 -8.61 4.16 -1.80
CA GLN A 93 -7.54 5.10 -2.11
C GLN A 93 -6.57 4.51 -3.14
N ILE A 94 -6.16 3.24 -2.99
CA ILE A 94 -5.30 2.55 -3.94
C ILE A 94 -5.95 2.44 -5.33
N GLU A 95 -7.27 2.19 -5.40
CA GLU A 95 -8.01 2.15 -6.67
C GLU A 95 -8.04 3.52 -7.37
N GLU A 96 -8.30 4.59 -6.60
CA GLU A 96 -8.28 5.97 -7.08
C GLU A 96 -6.89 6.38 -7.57
N ASP A 97 -5.84 6.07 -6.82
CA ASP A 97 -4.45 6.37 -7.18
C ASP A 97 -4.02 5.63 -8.44
N ARG A 98 -4.40 4.35 -8.60
CA ARG A 98 -4.15 3.60 -9.83
C ARG A 98 -4.87 4.20 -11.03
N ALA A 99 -6.13 4.63 -10.86
CA ALA A 99 -6.88 5.28 -11.93
C ALA A 99 -6.20 6.59 -12.35
N ARG A 100 -5.80 7.41 -11.38
CA ARG A 100 -5.06 8.66 -11.60
C ARG A 100 -3.75 8.44 -12.32
N LEU A 101 -2.96 7.47 -11.86
CA LEU A 101 -1.69 7.09 -12.47
C LEU A 101 -1.86 6.72 -13.96
N ARG A 102 -2.92 5.98 -14.32
CA ARG A 102 -3.16 5.56 -15.71
C ARG A 102 -3.80 6.63 -16.59
N GLN A 103 -4.69 7.44 -16.06
CA GLN A 103 -5.52 8.37 -16.84
C GLN A 103 -4.90 9.76 -16.95
N GLU A 104 -4.23 10.24 -15.90
CA GLU A 104 -3.72 11.60 -15.82
C GLU A 104 -2.21 11.65 -16.06
N ILE A 105 -1.46 10.76 -15.41
CA ILE A 105 0.01 10.82 -15.34
C ILE A 105 0.65 10.04 -16.50
N PHE A 106 0.38 8.73 -16.61
CA PHE A 106 0.99 7.83 -17.60
C PHE A 106 0.03 7.47 -18.74
N LYS A 107 -0.45 8.48 -19.47
CA LYS A 107 -1.50 8.34 -20.50
C LYS A 107 -1.21 7.33 -21.62
N HIS A 108 0.07 7.07 -21.91
CA HIS A 108 0.49 6.19 -22.99
C HIS A 108 0.90 4.77 -22.54
N GLY A 109 0.68 4.44 -21.27
CA GLY A 109 1.00 3.09 -20.76
C GLY A 109 2.50 2.80 -20.74
N GLU A 110 3.34 3.82 -20.60
CA GLU A 110 4.77 3.64 -20.38
C GLU A 110 4.98 3.03 -18.99
N SER A 111 4.87 1.70 -18.89
CA SER A 111 5.31 0.93 -17.72
C SER A 111 6.84 0.90 -17.58
N GLY A 112 7.55 1.75 -18.33
CA GLY A 112 8.99 1.83 -18.47
C GLY A 112 9.72 2.44 -17.27
N GLY A 113 9.27 2.18 -16.04
CA GLY A 113 9.91 2.64 -14.81
C GLY A 113 9.86 4.15 -14.59
N CYS A 114 9.50 4.57 -13.37
CA CYS A 114 9.61 5.96 -12.95
C CYS A 114 10.95 6.16 -12.23
N TYR A 115 11.55 7.34 -12.37
CA TYR A 115 12.69 7.73 -11.56
C TYR A 115 12.17 8.39 -10.28
N LEU A 116 12.28 7.68 -9.16
CA LEU A 116 11.84 8.19 -7.86
C LEU A 116 12.98 8.10 -6.85
N PRO A 117 13.00 8.98 -5.84
CA PRO A 117 13.90 8.84 -4.72
C PRO A 117 13.49 7.63 -3.88
N VAL A 118 14.46 7.01 -3.20
CA VAL A 118 14.24 5.97 -2.18
C VAL A 118 13.55 4.70 -2.70
N ASN A 119 14.35 3.65 -2.94
CA ASN A 119 13.82 2.33 -3.30
C ASN A 119 13.25 1.58 -2.08
N ILE A 120 11.93 1.66 -1.89
CA ILE A 120 11.21 1.05 -0.75
C ILE A 120 11.36 -0.47 -0.72
N SER A 121 11.26 -1.15 -1.87
CA SER A 121 11.41 -2.61 -1.96
C SER A 121 12.76 -3.09 -1.43
N ARG A 122 13.82 -2.33 -1.72
CA ARG A 122 15.16 -2.62 -1.21
C ARG A 122 15.26 -2.36 0.30
N ILE A 123 14.63 -1.31 0.81
CA ILE A 123 14.58 -1.03 2.26
C ILE A 123 13.88 -2.16 3.01
N ILE A 124 12.71 -2.60 2.53
CA ILE A 124 11.98 -3.72 3.12
C ILE A 124 12.84 -4.99 3.11
N THR A 125 13.52 -5.28 2.00
CA THR A 125 14.40 -6.46 1.88
C THR A 125 15.55 -6.42 2.88
N LYS A 126 16.21 -5.26 3.02
CA LYS A 126 17.29 -5.06 4.00
C LYS A 126 16.78 -5.14 5.44
N ALA A 127 15.58 -4.62 5.72
CA ALA A 127 14.95 -4.71 7.04
C ALA A 127 14.67 -6.17 7.41
N LYS A 128 14.07 -6.96 6.50
CA LYS A 128 13.83 -8.39 6.71
C LYS A 128 15.12 -9.15 7.01
N GLN A 129 16.21 -8.87 6.29
CA GLN A 129 17.51 -9.48 6.54
C GLN A 129 18.10 -9.06 7.89
N LYS A 130 18.04 -7.77 8.23
CA LYS A 130 18.60 -7.21 9.46
C LYS A 130 17.93 -7.78 10.72
N PHE A 131 16.62 -8.02 10.66
CA PHE A 131 15.82 -8.50 11.79
C PHE A 131 15.54 -10.02 11.73
N ASP A 132 16.20 -10.77 10.82
CA ASP A 132 15.98 -12.21 10.59
C ASP A 132 14.49 -12.59 10.45
N ILE A 133 13.74 -11.77 9.72
CA ILE A 133 12.31 -11.99 9.51
C ILE A 133 12.13 -13.11 8.48
N LYS A 134 11.63 -14.25 8.95
CA LYS A 134 11.30 -15.41 8.14
C LYS A 134 9.85 -15.33 7.66
N PRO A 135 9.54 -15.81 6.44
CA PRO A 135 8.18 -15.76 5.89
C PRO A 135 7.16 -16.56 6.70
N ASN A 136 7.60 -17.54 7.49
CA ASN A 136 6.73 -18.40 8.32
C ASN A 136 6.54 -17.86 9.74
N ASN A 137 7.15 -16.72 10.09
CA ASN A 137 6.94 -16.10 11.39
C ASN A 137 5.63 -15.33 11.40
N ARG A 138 4.89 -15.44 12.50
CA ARG A 138 3.70 -14.61 12.74
C ARG A 138 4.12 -13.17 13.00
N SER A 139 3.44 -12.24 12.33
CA SER A 139 3.56 -10.81 12.55
C SER A 139 2.79 -10.40 13.81
N ASP A 140 3.41 -9.60 14.65
CA ASP A 140 2.81 -8.88 15.78
C ASP A 140 2.27 -7.50 15.38
N LEU A 141 2.50 -7.08 14.13
CA LEU A 141 2.06 -5.79 13.61
C LEU A 141 0.55 -5.77 13.35
N HIS A 142 -0.15 -4.80 13.93
CA HIS A 142 -1.57 -4.58 13.71
C HIS A 142 -1.81 -3.72 12.45
N PRO A 143 -2.77 -4.04 11.56
CA PRO A 143 -2.98 -3.28 10.32
C PRO A 143 -3.30 -1.80 10.53
N HIS A 144 -3.98 -1.45 11.63
CA HIS A 144 -4.24 -0.05 11.99
C HIS A 144 -2.94 0.75 12.17
N ASP A 145 -1.97 0.18 12.88
CA ASP A 145 -0.69 0.83 13.17
C ASP A 145 0.11 1.08 11.88
N VAL A 146 -0.05 0.19 10.89
CA VAL A 146 0.56 0.37 9.56
C VAL A 146 -0.02 1.58 8.85
N ILE A 147 -1.34 1.72 8.83
CA ILE A 147 -2.03 2.84 8.18
C ILE A 147 -1.70 4.15 8.90
N GLU A 148 -1.73 4.15 10.23
CA GLU A 148 -1.39 5.34 11.02
C GLU A 148 0.07 5.75 10.79
N GLY A 149 1.01 4.79 10.86
CA GLY A 149 2.42 5.04 10.61
C GLY A 149 2.69 5.54 9.18
N LEU A 150 1.95 5.04 8.19
CA LEU A 150 2.02 5.52 6.81
C LEU A 150 1.58 6.99 6.72
N ASN A 151 0.43 7.33 7.30
CA ASN A 151 -0.08 8.70 7.29
C ASN A 151 0.88 9.68 7.99
N GLN A 152 1.39 9.30 9.16
CA GLN A 152 2.38 10.11 9.89
C GLN A 152 3.67 10.30 9.08
N LEU A 153 4.12 9.26 8.38
CA LEU A 153 5.28 9.36 7.50
C LEU A 153 5.01 10.32 6.35
N CYS A 154 3.88 10.17 5.65
CA CYS A 154 3.48 11.08 4.57
C CYS A 154 3.40 12.54 5.03
N ASP A 155 2.83 12.79 6.21
CA ASP A 155 2.75 14.14 6.80
C ASP A 155 4.12 14.73 7.16
N SER A 156 5.09 13.88 7.48
CA SER A 156 6.47 14.29 7.79
C SER A 156 7.29 14.64 6.54
N LEU A 157 6.93 14.06 5.38
CA LEU A 157 7.63 14.26 4.10
C LEU A 157 7.20 15.56 3.42
N LYS A 158 7.56 16.69 4.03
CA LYS A 158 7.21 18.02 3.51
C LYS A 158 8.26 18.54 2.54
N ILE A 159 7.80 18.96 1.37
CA ILE A 159 8.57 19.72 0.39
C ILE A 159 7.99 21.14 0.39
N ILE A 160 8.85 22.15 0.51
CA ILE A 160 8.49 23.58 0.60
C ILE A 160 9.07 24.32 -0.59
#